data_AF-A0A2M8F0M0-F1
#
_entry.id   AF-A0A2M8F0M0-F1
#
_cell.length_a   1.000
_cell.length_b   1.000
_cell.length_c   1.000
_cell.angle_alpha   90.00
_cell.angle_beta   90.00
_cell.angle_gamma   90.00
#
_symmetry.space_group_name_H-M   'P 1'
#
loop_
_entity.id
_entity.type
_entity.pdbx_description
1 polymer ?
#
loop_
_entity_poly.entity_id
_entity_poly.type
_entity_poly.pdbx_seq_one_letter_code
_entity_poly.pdbx_strand_id
1 'polypeptide(L)'
;MMLIITALPLFLFLRNYSFEAATYQKTQRILSDSLSNISQSIYLENVKTNINRSSKTNKDFVKVEADILVPEDISIDFDQKELIIDQLEKALSKNVVLDLRIQKSIALQTETDMKTRQIKNNITKILQKEISIVDKSLTIDSITIIQNNHTIGWVVDVVLRSDPSIKFTEDKRKSIEEEISRSVDGLISLNLEIISRIKLQGESDMVASDIKMQIYDYFNERFEDIDVSNLSILYDENLDQYTVSMTVTIPKKTRFTSRNIESLKALLEVKHTANFSMVVNQIEKTIYEFE
;
A
#
# COMPACT_ATOMS: atom_id res chain seq x y z
N MET A 1 -25.89 46.19 -54.01
CA MET A 1 -26.01 44.72 -54.21
C MET A 1 -24.66 44.00 -54.18
N MET A 2 -23.62 44.49 -54.87
CA MET A 2 -22.30 43.83 -54.94
C MET A 2 -21.61 43.61 -53.56
N LEU A 3 -21.77 44.55 -52.63
CA LEU A 3 -21.28 44.44 -51.23
C LEU A 3 -21.95 43.33 -50.41
N ILE A 4 -23.21 43.01 -50.69
CA ILE A 4 -23.95 41.95 -49.97
C ILE A 4 -23.52 40.57 -50.51
N ILE A 5 -23.24 40.49 -51.82
CA ILE A 5 -22.78 39.27 -52.49
C ILE A 5 -21.38 38.86 -52.02
N THR A 6 -20.51 39.82 -51.68
CA THR A 6 -19.17 39.55 -51.14
C THR A 6 -19.14 39.40 -49.61
N ALA A 7 -20.02 40.10 -48.88
CA ALA A 7 -20.07 40.01 -47.43
C ALA A 7 -20.69 38.70 -46.92
N LEU A 8 -21.66 38.12 -47.64
CA LEU A 8 -22.36 36.90 -47.20
C LEU A 8 -21.43 35.66 -47.15
N PRO A 9 -20.61 35.35 -48.19
CA PRO A 9 -19.65 34.26 -48.13
C PRO A 9 -18.59 34.50 -47.06
N LEU A 10 -18.07 35.74 -46.97
CA LEU A 10 -17.04 36.10 -46.00
C LEU A 10 -17.54 35.94 -44.56
N PHE A 11 -18.79 36.35 -44.29
CA PHE A 11 -19.45 36.17 -43.00
C PHE A 11 -19.64 34.70 -42.65
N LEU A 12 -20.06 33.86 -43.61
CA LEU A 12 -20.17 32.41 -43.39
C LEU A 12 -18.81 31.76 -43.11
N PHE A 13 -17.76 32.15 -43.83
CA PHE A 13 -16.39 31.70 -43.59
C PHE A 13 -15.89 32.11 -42.21
N LEU A 14 -16.04 33.39 -41.84
CA LEU A 14 -15.62 33.92 -40.54
C LEU A 14 -16.39 33.28 -39.39
N ARG A 15 -17.70 33.04 -39.57
CA ARG A 15 -18.55 32.39 -38.56
C ARG A 15 -18.13 30.94 -38.35
N ASN A 16 -17.86 30.19 -39.42
CA ASN A 16 -17.39 28.81 -39.32
C ASN A 16 -16.01 28.75 -38.65
N TYR A 17 -15.09 29.63 -39.04
CA TYR A 17 -13.76 29.71 -38.44
C TYR A 17 -13.81 30.09 -36.95
N SER A 18 -14.66 31.05 -36.58
CA SER A 18 -14.88 31.44 -35.18
C SER A 18 -15.46 30.29 -34.35
N PHE A 19 -16.36 29.50 -34.94
CA PHE A 19 -16.96 28.35 -34.26
C PHE A 19 -15.95 27.20 -34.11
N GLU A 20 -15.14 26.92 -35.13
CA GLU A 20 -14.06 25.93 -35.07
C GLU A 20 -12.99 26.32 -34.04
N ALA A 21 -12.55 27.58 -34.01
CA ALA A 21 -11.58 28.06 -33.04
C ALA A 21 -12.10 27.99 -31.60
N ALA A 22 -13.36 28.36 -31.36
CA ALA A 22 -13.97 28.25 -30.03
C ALA A 22 -14.16 26.79 -29.59
N THR A 23 -14.53 25.90 -30.54
CA THR A 23 -14.64 24.47 -30.30
C THR A 23 -13.28 23.87 -29.98
N TYR A 24 -12.24 24.23 -30.74
CA TYR A 24 -10.86 23.82 -30.50
C TYR A 24 -10.39 24.19 -29.09
N GLN A 25 -10.53 25.45 -28.69
CA GLN A 25 -10.08 25.91 -27.37
C GLN A 25 -10.82 25.21 -26.23
N LYS A 26 -12.14 25.02 -26.36
CA LYS A 26 -12.94 24.29 -25.37
C LYS A 26 -12.50 22.83 -25.27
N THR A 27 -12.35 22.15 -26.41
CA THR A 27 -11.91 20.76 -26.47
C THR A 27 -10.52 20.59 -25.87
N GLN A 28 -9.57 21.46 -26.21
CA GLN A 28 -8.22 21.41 -25.68
C GLN A 28 -8.21 21.59 -24.15
N ARG A 29 -9.00 22.54 -23.63
CA ARG A 29 -9.12 22.75 -22.19
C ARG A 29 -9.71 21.53 -21.48
N ILE A 30 -10.82 21.00 -21.98
CA ILE A 30 -11.47 19.83 -21.36
C ILE A 30 -10.55 18.61 -21.42
N LEU A 31 -9.95 18.32 -22.58
CA LEU A 31 -8.98 17.23 -22.68
C LEU A 31 -7.81 17.41 -21.72
N SER A 32 -7.25 18.62 -21.62
CA SER A 32 -6.15 18.90 -20.68
C SER A 32 -6.58 18.69 -19.23
N ASP A 33 -7.74 19.24 -18.85
CA ASP A 33 -8.27 19.14 -17.48
C ASP A 33 -8.58 17.67 -17.14
N SER A 34 -9.28 16.95 -18.02
CA SER A 34 -9.65 15.54 -17.80
C SER A 34 -8.45 14.61 -17.78
N LEU A 35 -7.45 14.81 -18.65
CA LEU A 35 -6.22 14.03 -18.63
C LEU A 35 -5.38 14.34 -17.39
N SER A 36 -5.32 15.60 -16.94
CA SER A 36 -4.60 15.98 -15.72
C SER A 36 -5.22 15.38 -14.45
N ASN A 37 -6.54 15.16 -14.44
CA ASN A 37 -7.25 14.47 -13.36
C ASN A 37 -6.92 12.97 -13.31
N ILE A 38 -6.59 12.36 -14.45
CA ILE A 38 -6.07 10.97 -14.48
C ILE A 38 -4.63 10.97 -13.97
N SER A 39 -3.79 11.86 -14.50
CA SER A 39 -2.45 12.12 -13.98
C SER A 39 -1.88 13.41 -14.54
N GLN A 40 -1.22 14.19 -13.67
CA GLN A 40 -0.50 15.40 -14.06
C GLN A 40 0.68 15.13 -15.01
N SER A 41 1.09 13.87 -15.16
CA SER A 41 2.19 13.45 -16.05
C SER A 41 1.74 13.11 -17.47
N ILE A 42 0.44 13.19 -17.78
CA ILE A 42 -0.08 13.01 -19.14
C ILE A 42 -0.01 14.34 -19.88
N TYR A 43 0.66 14.36 -21.03
CA TYR A 43 0.74 15.55 -21.88
C TYR A 43 -0.13 15.41 -23.12
N LEU A 44 -0.83 16.48 -23.47
CA LEU A 44 -1.69 16.56 -24.65
C LEU A 44 -0.94 17.26 -25.79
N GLU A 45 -0.85 16.60 -26.93
CA GLU A 45 -0.21 17.11 -28.14
C GLU A 45 -1.17 17.09 -29.35
N ASN A 46 -0.96 18.00 -30.30
CA ASN A 46 -1.61 17.99 -31.62
C ASN A 46 -3.12 17.74 -31.61
N VAL A 47 -3.87 18.50 -30.80
CA VAL A 47 -5.34 18.44 -30.85
C VAL A 47 -5.81 18.93 -32.22
N LYS A 48 -6.72 18.19 -32.84
CA LYS A 48 -7.43 18.58 -34.05
C LYS A 48 -8.92 18.36 -33.84
N THR A 49 -9.70 19.38 -34.18
CA THR A 49 -11.16 19.33 -34.05
C THR A 49 -11.78 19.64 -35.39
N ASN A 50 -12.61 18.74 -35.89
CA ASN A 50 -13.35 18.92 -37.14
C ASN A 50 -14.84 18.71 -36.90
N ILE A 51 -15.67 19.55 -37.49
CA ILE A 51 -17.12 19.37 -37.45
C ILE A 51 -17.52 18.60 -38.70
N ASN A 52 -18.03 17.40 -38.49
CA ASN A 52 -18.47 16.52 -39.56
C ASN A 52 -19.98 16.35 -39.49
N ARG A 53 -20.59 16.07 -40.63
CA ARG A 53 -22.01 15.76 -40.71
C ARG A 53 -22.19 14.29 -41.04
N SER A 54 -22.92 13.57 -40.20
CA SER A 54 -23.17 12.14 -40.43
C SER A 54 -24.05 11.96 -41.65
N SER A 55 -23.57 11.20 -42.64
CA SER A 55 -24.33 10.88 -43.85
C SER A 55 -25.57 10.03 -43.56
N LYS A 56 -25.61 9.31 -42.43
CA LYS A 56 -26.73 8.44 -42.03
C LYS A 56 -27.81 9.16 -41.23
N THR A 57 -27.43 10.05 -40.32
CA THR A 57 -28.36 10.72 -39.39
C THR A 57 -28.59 12.19 -39.70
N ASN A 58 -27.84 12.74 -40.66
CA ASN A 58 -27.84 14.16 -41.04
C ASN A 58 -27.60 15.13 -39.87
N LYS A 59 -27.05 14.63 -38.76
CA LYS A 59 -26.67 15.39 -37.56
C LYS A 59 -25.18 15.72 -37.60
N ASP A 60 -24.85 16.91 -37.14
CA ASP A 60 -23.47 17.34 -36.96
C ASP A 60 -22.87 16.64 -35.72
N PHE A 61 -21.63 16.19 -35.83
CA PHE A 61 -20.82 15.66 -34.74
C PHE A 61 -19.43 16.29 -34.77
N VAL A 62 -18.79 16.37 -33.62
CA VAL A 62 -17.42 16.88 -33.51
C VAL A 62 -16.48 15.67 -33.49
N LYS A 63 -15.58 15.60 -34.47
CA LYS A 63 -14.46 14.66 -34.44
C LYS A 63 -13.27 15.32 -33.76
N VAL A 64 -12.77 14.69 -32.73
CA VAL A 64 -11.60 15.12 -31.97
C VAL A 64 -10.51 14.08 -32.14
N GLU A 65 -9.39 14.49 -32.71
CA GLU A 65 -8.17 13.69 -32.81
C GLU A 65 -7.12 14.35 -31.92
N ALA A 66 -6.49 13.57 -31.04
CA ALA A 66 -5.42 14.10 -30.20
C ALA A 66 -4.33 13.05 -29.99
N ASP A 67 -3.08 13.52 -29.99
CA ASP A 67 -1.95 12.74 -29.54
C ASP A 67 -1.80 12.95 -28.03
N ILE A 68 -1.61 11.87 -27.28
CA ILE A 68 -1.35 11.96 -25.84
C ILE A 68 -0.08 11.21 -25.50
N LEU A 69 0.77 11.86 -24.73
CA LEU A 69 1.98 11.29 -24.14
C LEU A 69 1.65 10.77 -22.75
N VAL A 70 1.72 9.45 -22.57
CA VAL A 70 1.32 8.77 -21.34
C VAL A 70 2.52 8.02 -20.76
N PRO A 71 2.83 8.14 -19.46
CA PRO A 71 3.84 7.34 -18.78
C PRO A 71 3.61 5.82 -18.92
N GLU A 72 4.66 5.01 -18.73
CA GLU A 72 4.57 3.55 -18.90
C GLU A 72 3.59 2.91 -17.91
N ASP A 73 3.57 3.38 -16.67
CA ASP A 73 2.77 2.88 -15.55
C ASP A 73 1.30 3.33 -15.58
N ILE A 74 0.93 4.20 -16.51
CA ILE A 74 -0.43 4.74 -16.62
C ILE A 74 -1.14 4.12 -17.82
N SER A 75 -2.33 3.58 -17.60
CA SER A 75 -3.25 3.15 -18.64
C SER A 75 -4.51 4.00 -18.60
N ILE A 76 -5.02 4.40 -19.76
CA ILE A 76 -6.36 4.98 -19.88
C ILE A 76 -7.30 3.82 -20.22
N ASP A 77 -8.18 3.50 -19.28
CA ASP A 77 -9.16 2.44 -19.46
C ASP A 77 -10.38 2.93 -20.27
N PHE A 78 -11.30 2.00 -20.55
CA PHE A 78 -12.50 2.29 -21.32
C PHE A 78 -13.43 3.28 -20.60
N ASP A 79 -13.60 3.14 -19.29
CA ASP A 79 -14.52 3.96 -18.50
C ASP A 79 -14.03 5.42 -18.41
N GLN A 80 -12.72 5.61 -18.26
CA GLN A 80 -12.06 6.91 -18.31
C GLN A 80 -12.20 7.56 -19.68
N LYS A 81 -12.07 6.79 -20.76
CA LYS A 81 -12.29 7.29 -22.13
C LYS A 81 -13.74 7.74 -22.32
N GLU A 82 -14.72 6.95 -21.89
CA GLU A 82 -16.14 7.31 -21.97
C GLU A 82 -16.47 8.56 -21.14
N LEU A 83 -15.89 8.69 -19.95
CA LEU A 83 -16.05 9.89 -19.12
C LEU A 83 -15.55 11.16 -19.83
N ILE A 84 -14.39 11.08 -20.49
CA ILE A 84 -13.85 12.19 -21.29
C ILE A 84 -14.81 12.54 -22.43
N ILE A 85 -15.37 11.53 -23.10
CA ILE A 85 -16.34 11.73 -24.18
C ILE A 85 -17.59 12.45 -23.64
N ASP A 86 -18.19 11.99 -22.54
CA ASP A 86 -19.38 12.62 -21.95
C ASP A 86 -19.12 14.08 -21.55
N GLN A 87 -17.95 14.38 -20.97
CA GLN A 87 -17.55 15.74 -20.63
C GLN A 87 -17.43 16.64 -21.87
N LEU A 88 -16.86 16.12 -22.95
CA LEU A 88 -16.76 16.83 -24.23
C LEU A 88 -18.15 17.02 -24.86
N GLU A 89 -19.02 16.01 -24.85
CA GLU A 89 -20.37 16.10 -25.41
C GLU A 89 -21.21 17.14 -24.67
N LYS A 90 -21.15 17.15 -23.34
CA LYS A 90 -21.84 18.12 -22.49
C LYS A 90 -21.38 19.54 -22.76
N ALA A 91 -20.07 19.77 -22.83
CA ALA A 91 -19.50 21.11 -22.98
C ALA A 91 -19.63 21.67 -24.40
N LEU A 92 -19.62 20.80 -25.42
CA LEU A 92 -19.80 21.17 -26.82
C LEU A 92 -21.26 21.14 -27.26
N SER A 93 -22.15 20.56 -26.45
CA SER A 93 -23.58 20.36 -26.75
C SER A 93 -23.80 19.67 -28.10
N LYS A 94 -22.92 18.74 -28.44
CA LYS A 94 -22.87 17.97 -29.69
C LYS A 94 -22.30 16.59 -29.42
N ASN A 95 -22.67 15.61 -30.25
CA ASN A 95 -22.06 14.29 -30.19
C ASN A 95 -20.57 14.37 -30.54
N VAL A 96 -19.74 13.62 -29.83
CA VAL A 96 -18.28 13.67 -29.96
C VAL A 96 -17.76 12.28 -30.34
N VAL A 97 -16.87 12.25 -31.34
CA VAL A 97 -16.06 11.07 -31.66
C VAL A 97 -14.63 11.39 -31.28
N LEU A 98 -14.10 10.68 -30.29
CA LEU A 98 -12.78 10.89 -29.74
C LEU A 98 -11.79 9.78 -30.17
N ASP A 99 -10.82 10.17 -30.99
CA ASP A 99 -9.69 9.36 -31.41
C ASP A 99 -8.43 9.82 -30.67
N LEU A 100 -8.08 9.10 -29.59
CA LEU A 100 -6.83 9.32 -28.85
C LEU A 100 -5.74 8.41 -29.39
N ARG A 101 -4.66 9.01 -29.90
CA ARG A 101 -3.43 8.28 -30.22
C ARG A 101 -2.50 8.33 -29.03
N ILE A 102 -2.40 7.19 -28.36
CA ILE A 102 -1.55 7.05 -27.17
C ILE A 102 -0.11 6.79 -27.59
N GLN A 103 0.79 7.68 -27.20
CA GLN A 103 2.22 7.50 -27.31
C GLN A 103 2.78 7.32 -25.91
N LYS A 104 3.50 6.23 -25.67
CA LYS A 104 4.14 6.01 -24.38
C LYS A 104 5.34 6.95 -24.26
N SER A 105 5.29 7.88 -23.32
CA SER A 105 6.43 8.73 -23.00
C SER A 105 7.38 7.93 -22.14
N ILE A 106 8.61 7.73 -22.64
CA ILE A 106 9.71 7.28 -21.82
C ILE A 106 10.06 8.46 -20.91
N ALA A 107 9.51 8.47 -19.70
CA ALA A 107 9.97 9.41 -18.69
C ALA A 107 11.45 9.09 -18.44
N LEU A 108 12.34 10.04 -18.73
CA LEU A 108 13.70 10.00 -18.22
C LEU A 108 13.56 9.96 -16.70
N GLN A 109 13.74 8.77 -16.09
CA GLN A 109 13.83 8.65 -14.65
C GLN A 109 14.91 9.64 -14.22
N THR A 110 14.52 10.66 -13.46
CA THR A 110 15.52 11.57 -12.94
C THR A 110 16.41 10.80 -11.97
N GLU A 111 17.67 11.21 -11.80
CA GLU A 111 18.54 10.59 -10.80
C GLU A 111 17.88 10.61 -9.41
N THR A 112 17.05 11.62 -9.13
CA THR A 112 16.22 11.76 -7.94
C THR A 112 15.13 10.70 -7.85
N ASP A 113 14.45 10.36 -8.95
CA ASP A 113 13.45 9.29 -8.99
C ASP A 113 14.08 7.91 -8.78
N MET A 114 15.25 7.69 -9.38
CA MET A 114 16.03 6.46 -9.16
C MET A 114 16.47 6.33 -7.71
N LYS A 115 17.02 7.41 -7.13
CA LYS A 115 17.41 7.46 -5.70
C LYS A 115 16.22 7.22 -4.78
N THR A 116 15.09 7.88 -5.05
CA THR A 116 13.84 7.72 -4.29
C THR A 116 13.34 6.28 -4.36
N ARG A 117 13.33 5.67 -5.55
CA ARG A 117 12.93 4.29 -5.73
C ARG A 117 13.88 3.31 -5.03
N GLN A 118 15.18 3.55 -5.10
CA GLN A 118 16.18 2.76 -4.38
C GLN A 118 15.96 2.81 -2.87
N ILE A 119 15.71 4.01 -2.32
CA ILE A 119 15.39 4.19 -0.90
C ILE A 119 14.11 3.43 -0.53
N LYS A 120 13.01 3.61 -1.26
CA LYS A 120 11.75 2.89 -1.01
C LYS A 120 11.92 1.37 -1.05
N ASN A 121 12.71 0.87 -2.01
CA ASN A 121 13.02 -0.56 -2.12
C ASN A 121 13.85 -1.06 -0.93
N ASN A 122 14.83 -0.27 -0.46
CA ASN A 122 15.64 -0.64 0.71
C ASN A 122 14.79 -0.67 1.98
N ILE A 123 13.95 0.35 2.21
CA ILE A 123 12.99 0.39 3.32
C ILE A 123 12.11 -0.87 3.29
N THR A 124 11.52 -1.17 2.14
CA THR A 124 10.63 -2.34 1.97
C THR A 124 11.34 -3.65 2.30
N LYS A 125 12.57 -3.85 1.84
CA LYS A 125 13.34 -5.08 2.09
C LYS A 125 13.69 -5.26 3.56
N ILE A 126 14.13 -4.20 4.23
CA ILE A 126 14.46 -4.24 5.65
C ILE A 126 13.19 -4.52 6.45
N LEU A 127 12.11 -3.81 6.14
CA LEU A 127 10.83 -3.97 6.81
C LEU A 127 10.29 -5.41 6.67
N GLN A 128 10.34 -6.00 5.48
CA GLN A 128 10.01 -7.41 5.26
C GLN A 128 10.88 -8.37 6.08
N LYS A 129 12.19 -8.13 6.11
CA LYS A 129 13.14 -8.94 6.86
C LYS A 129 12.86 -8.87 8.37
N GLU A 130 12.77 -7.67 8.92
CA GLU A 130 12.61 -7.48 10.36
C GLU A 130 11.24 -7.96 10.87
N ILE A 131 10.16 -7.77 10.09
CA ILE A 131 8.85 -8.34 10.42
C ILE A 131 8.89 -9.87 10.44
N SER A 132 9.61 -10.49 9.50
CA SER A 132 9.73 -11.96 9.45
C SER A 132 10.55 -12.54 10.61
N ILE A 133 11.43 -11.74 11.22
CA ILE A 133 12.18 -12.09 12.43
C ILE A 133 11.27 -12.03 13.65
N VAL A 134 10.35 -11.05 13.71
CA VAL A 134 9.37 -10.94 14.80
C VAL A 134 8.47 -12.17 14.84
N ASP A 135 7.82 -12.50 13.71
CA ASP A 135 7.04 -13.74 13.57
C ASP A 135 6.81 -14.07 12.09
N LYS A 136 7.05 -15.32 11.69
CA LYS A 136 6.90 -15.77 10.29
C LYS A 136 5.46 -15.77 9.79
N SER A 137 4.48 -15.76 10.69
CA SER A 137 3.06 -15.73 10.35
C SER A 137 2.51 -14.31 10.14
N LEU A 138 3.27 -13.28 10.50
CA LEU A 138 2.97 -11.91 10.14
C LEU A 138 3.06 -11.74 8.63
N THR A 139 2.04 -11.11 8.07
CA THR A 139 1.99 -10.81 6.65
C THR A 139 1.77 -9.33 6.46
N ILE A 140 2.50 -8.73 5.53
CA ILE A 140 2.33 -7.33 5.17
C ILE A 140 1.21 -7.25 4.15
N ASP A 141 0.17 -6.48 4.46
CA ASP A 141 -0.95 -6.25 3.56
C ASP A 141 -0.69 -5.05 2.65
N SER A 142 -0.17 -3.97 3.24
CA SER A 142 0.20 -2.77 2.50
C SER A 142 1.39 -2.07 3.15
N ILE A 143 2.17 -1.38 2.30
CA ILE A 143 3.25 -0.48 2.71
C ILE A 143 3.06 0.81 1.92
N THR A 144 2.97 1.93 2.62
CA THR A 144 2.96 3.27 2.05
C THR A 144 4.21 4.00 2.52
N ILE A 145 5.05 4.44 1.57
CA ILE A 145 6.28 5.17 1.87
C ILE A 145 6.22 6.54 1.19
N ILE A 146 6.17 7.58 2.01
CA ILE A 146 6.03 8.98 1.61
C ILE A 146 7.23 9.75 2.13
N GLN A 147 7.89 10.51 1.26
CA GLN A 147 8.90 11.46 1.69
C GLN A 147 8.21 12.70 2.26
N ASN A 148 8.60 13.15 3.44
CA ASN A 148 8.07 14.39 3.99
C ASN A 148 8.62 15.57 3.19
N ASN A 149 7.74 16.37 2.59
CA ASN A 149 8.17 17.51 1.77
C ASN A 149 8.84 18.64 2.58
N HIS A 150 8.76 18.60 3.91
CA HIS A 150 9.28 19.63 4.81
C HIS A 150 10.51 19.19 5.63
N THR A 151 10.87 17.90 5.60
CA THR A 151 12.03 17.35 6.31
C THR A 151 12.76 16.33 5.44
N ILE A 152 14.02 15.98 5.74
CA ILE A 152 14.73 14.87 5.07
C ILE A 152 14.22 13.50 5.60
N GLY A 153 12.97 13.45 6.06
CA GLY A 153 12.37 12.32 6.73
C GLY A 153 11.41 11.55 5.82
N TRP A 154 11.26 10.25 6.11
CA TRP A 154 10.32 9.36 5.45
C TRP A 154 9.24 8.94 6.45
N VAL A 155 7.98 8.98 6.01
CA VAL A 155 6.86 8.39 6.72
C VAL A 155 6.59 7.03 6.08
N VAL A 156 6.55 5.99 6.92
CA VAL A 156 6.34 4.61 6.50
C VAL A 156 5.12 4.09 7.25
N ASP A 157 4.02 3.95 6.54
CA ASP A 157 2.79 3.37 7.08
C ASP A 157 2.67 1.92 6.60
N VAL A 158 2.49 0.99 7.53
CA VAL A 158 2.40 -0.43 7.21
C VAL A 158 1.18 -1.04 7.87
N VAL A 159 0.41 -1.77 7.08
CA VAL A 159 -0.68 -2.61 7.58
C VAL A 159 -0.21 -4.05 7.62
N LEU A 160 -0.18 -4.62 8.82
CA LEU A 160 0.17 -6.00 9.08
C LEU A 160 -1.10 -6.81 9.33
N ARG A 161 -1.10 -8.04 8.87
CA ARG A 161 -2.08 -9.05 9.27
C ARG A 161 -1.41 -10.10 10.13
N SER A 162 -1.92 -10.29 11.34
CA SER A 162 -1.36 -11.20 12.35
C SER A 162 -2.42 -12.15 12.90
N ASP A 163 -1.96 -13.24 13.51
CA ASP A 163 -2.79 -13.99 14.45
C ASP A 163 -3.08 -13.13 15.71
N PRO A 164 -4.27 -13.21 16.33
CA PRO A 164 -4.59 -12.49 17.57
C PRO A 164 -3.60 -12.75 18.72
N SER A 165 -2.96 -13.92 18.74
CA SER A 165 -2.00 -14.31 19.78
C SER A 165 -0.65 -13.59 19.68
N ILE A 166 -0.36 -12.94 18.55
CA ILE A 166 0.93 -12.26 18.32
C ILE A 166 0.87 -10.84 18.86
N LYS A 167 1.69 -10.57 19.87
CA LYS A 167 1.88 -9.23 20.42
C LYS A 167 3.04 -8.53 19.73
N PHE A 168 2.74 -7.41 19.09
CA PHE A 168 3.72 -6.48 18.55
C PHE A 168 3.86 -5.30 19.51
N THR A 169 5.06 -5.09 20.05
CA THR A 169 5.30 -4.05 21.06
C THR A 169 5.88 -2.78 20.43
N GLU A 170 5.77 -1.66 21.15
CA GLU A 170 6.40 -0.41 20.75
C GLU A 170 7.92 -0.53 20.62
N ASP A 171 8.58 -1.35 21.46
CA ASP A 171 10.02 -1.57 21.37
C ASP A 171 10.40 -2.30 20.08
N LYS A 172 9.59 -3.27 19.65
CA LYS A 172 9.76 -3.91 18.33
C LYS A 172 9.58 -2.91 17.20
N ARG A 173 8.56 -2.03 17.28
CA ARG A 173 8.35 -0.97 16.30
C ARG A 173 9.57 -0.05 16.20
N LYS A 174 10.08 0.43 17.34
CA LYS A 174 11.27 1.29 17.41
C LYS A 174 12.51 0.60 16.88
N SER A 175 12.73 -0.67 17.21
CA SER A 175 13.86 -1.43 16.68
C SER A 175 13.84 -1.51 15.15
N ILE A 176 12.65 -1.68 14.54
CA ILE A 176 12.51 -1.69 13.08
C ILE A 176 12.75 -0.28 12.51
N GLU A 177 12.20 0.76 13.15
CA GLU A 177 12.40 2.15 12.76
C GLU A 177 13.90 2.52 12.75
N GLU A 178 14.64 2.15 13.80
CA GLU A 178 16.08 2.36 13.91
C GLU A 178 16.86 1.62 12.82
N GLU A 179 16.52 0.35 12.56
CA GLU A 179 17.22 -0.44 11.55
C GLU A 179 17.01 0.13 10.13
N ILE A 180 15.81 0.61 9.83
CA ILE A 180 15.52 1.30 8.57
C ILE A 180 16.28 2.63 8.53
N SER A 181 16.29 3.40 9.62
CA SER A 181 16.98 4.69 9.68
C SER A 181 18.50 4.57 9.55
N ARG A 182 19.12 3.46 9.97
CA ARG A 182 20.55 3.20 9.71
C ARG A 182 20.86 2.94 8.24
N SER A 183 19.91 2.39 7.49
CA SER A 183 20.12 2.04 6.08
C SER A 183 19.76 3.16 5.11
N VAL A 184 19.06 4.20 5.58
CA VAL A 184 18.59 5.30 4.76
C VAL A 184 19.10 6.59 5.37
N ASP A 185 19.74 7.45 4.58
CA ASP A 185 20.30 8.73 5.05
C ASP A 185 19.16 9.74 5.32
N GLY A 186 18.40 9.52 6.39
CA GLY A 186 17.19 10.26 6.75
C GLY A 186 16.46 9.73 7.98
N LEU A 187 15.58 10.56 8.54
CA LEU A 187 14.73 10.18 9.68
C LEU A 187 13.58 9.30 9.19
N ILE A 188 13.22 8.26 9.94
CA ILE A 188 12.08 7.40 9.66
C ILE A 188 11.02 7.62 10.73
N SER A 189 9.76 7.78 10.31
CA SER A 189 8.59 7.69 11.18
C SER A 189 7.79 6.48 10.76
N LEU A 190 7.84 5.42 11.58
CA LEU A 190 7.18 4.15 11.28
C LEU A 190 5.84 4.05 12.01
N ASN A 191 4.75 3.96 11.25
CA ASN A 191 3.42 3.66 11.77
C ASN A 191 3.03 2.23 11.39
N LEU A 192 2.63 1.44 12.38
CA LEU A 192 2.18 0.06 12.18
C LEU A 192 0.73 -0.08 12.61
N GLU A 193 -0.11 -0.53 11.69
CA GLU A 193 -1.47 -0.97 11.97
C GLU A 193 -1.53 -2.49 11.89
N ILE A 194 -2.16 -3.14 12.87
CA ILE A 194 -2.24 -4.61 12.93
C ILE A 194 -3.69 -5.03 12.87
N ILE A 195 -4.03 -5.75 11.81
CA ILE A 195 -5.34 -6.34 11.58
C ILE A 195 -5.29 -7.83 11.90
N SER A 196 -6.05 -8.26 12.90
CA SER A 196 -6.12 -9.66 13.27
C SER A 196 -6.82 -10.49 12.19
N ARG A 197 -6.20 -11.61 11.77
CA ARG A 197 -6.82 -12.60 10.87
C ARG A 197 -7.79 -13.46 11.66
N ILE A 198 -9.08 -13.29 11.42
CA ILE A 198 -10.11 -14.22 11.87
C ILE A 198 -10.12 -15.40 10.87
N LYS A 199 -9.52 -16.52 11.25
CA LYS A 199 -9.72 -17.79 10.55
C LYS A 199 -10.87 -18.54 11.23
N LEU A 200 -11.65 -19.30 10.48
CA LEU A 200 -12.49 -20.36 11.07
C LEU A 200 -11.54 -21.37 11.70
N GLN A 201 -11.34 -21.23 13.00
CA GLN A 201 -10.44 -22.07 13.79
C GLN A 201 -11.23 -23.31 14.23
N GLY A 202 -10.61 -24.48 14.11
CA GLY A 202 -11.11 -25.66 14.81
C GLY A 202 -10.98 -25.47 16.32
N GLU A 203 -11.75 -26.21 17.12
CA GLU A 203 -11.71 -26.12 18.59
C GLU A 203 -10.29 -26.30 19.15
N SER A 204 -9.50 -27.20 18.56
CA SER A 204 -8.09 -27.41 18.90
C SER A 204 -7.21 -26.16 18.67
N ASP A 205 -7.45 -25.42 17.58
CA ASP A 205 -6.69 -24.20 17.28
C ASP A 205 -7.04 -23.06 18.23
N MET A 206 -8.31 -22.97 18.66
CA MET A 206 -8.75 -21.99 19.64
C MET A 206 -8.11 -22.24 21.01
N VAL A 207 -8.08 -23.50 21.45
CA VAL A 207 -7.43 -23.87 22.72
C VAL A 207 -5.93 -23.61 22.66
N ALA A 208 -5.26 -23.95 21.55
CA ALA A 208 -3.86 -23.62 21.36
C ALA A 208 -3.61 -22.10 21.40
N SER A 209 -4.45 -21.30 20.74
CA SER A 209 -4.32 -19.83 20.77
C SER A 209 -4.49 -19.26 22.18
N ASP A 210 -5.45 -19.77 22.96
CA ASP A 210 -5.65 -19.35 24.34
C ASP A 210 -4.45 -19.71 25.23
N ILE A 211 -3.91 -20.93 25.09
CA ILE A 211 -2.70 -21.33 25.81
C ILE A 211 -1.52 -20.40 25.46
N LYS A 212 -1.33 -20.04 24.18
CA LYS A 212 -0.27 -19.10 23.78
C LYS A 212 -0.42 -17.75 24.47
N MET A 213 -1.63 -17.20 24.48
CA MET A 213 -1.93 -15.92 25.11
C MET A 213 -1.62 -15.97 26.61
N GLN A 214 -2.04 -17.02 27.31
CA GLN A 214 -1.77 -17.19 28.74
C GLN A 214 -0.27 -17.31 29.06
N ILE A 215 0.49 -17.96 28.19
CA ILE A 215 1.96 -18.02 28.31
C ILE A 215 2.52 -16.60 28.22
N TYR A 216 2.16 -15.83 27.20
CA TYR A 216 2.62 -14.45 27.07
C TYR A 216 2.22 -13.57 28.27
N ASP A 217 0.99 -13.70 28.76
CA ASP A 217 0.51 -12.94 29.93
C ASP A 217 1.30 -13.32 31.18
N TYR A 218 1.52 -14.61 31.42
CA TYR A 218 2.31 -15.08 32.56
C TYR A 218 3.72 -14.50 32.60
N PHE A 219 4.37 -14.42 31.44
CA PHE A 219 5.73 -13.87 31.32
C PHE A 219 5.74 -12.36 31.49
N ASN A 220 4.83 -11.64 30.83
CA ASN A 220 4.75 -10.18 30.90
C ASN A 220 4.40 -9.67 32.31
N GLU A 221 3.57 -10.41 33.05
CA GLU A 221 3.20 -10.03 34.42
C GLU A 221 4.32 -10.22 35.44
N ARG A 222 5.25 -11.15 35.18
CA ARG A 222 6.28 -11.57 36.15
C ARG A 222 7.67 -11.08 35.80
N PHE A 223 7.92 -10.73 34.55
CA PHE A 223 9.23 -10.37 34.06
C PHE A 223 9.13 -9.16 33.14
N GLU A 224 9.92 -8.14 33.44
CA GLU A 224 9.88 -6.86 32.74
C GLU A 224 10.53 -6.94 31.35
N ASP A 225 11.43 -7.91 31.12
CA ASP A 225 12.31 -7.90 29.94
C ASP A 225 12.64 -9.31 29.43
N ILE A 226 11.67 -10.23 29.52
CA ILE A 226 11.76 -11.58 28.92
C ILE A 226 10.99 -11.62 27.60
N ASP A 227 11.65 -12.11 26.55
CA ASP A 227 11.03 -12.35 25.25
C ASP A 227 10.74 -13.84 25.05
N VAL A 228 9.51 -14.16 24.63
CA VAL A 228 9.11 -15.52 24.24
C VAL A 228 8.99 -15.59 22.72
N SER A 229 9.73 -16.52 22.12
CA SER A 229 9.79 -16.77 20.68
C SER A 229 9.65 -18.25 20.36
N ASN A 230 9.40 -18.58 19.09
CA ASN A 230 9.24 -19.97 18.61
C ASN A 230 8.20 -20.79 19.42
N LEU A 231 7.14 -20.14 19.91
CA LEU A 231 6.11 -20.78 20.72
C LEU A 231 5.20 -21.68 19.84
N SER A 232 5.30 -22.98 20.06
CA SER A 232 4.53 -24.02 19.39
C SER A 232 3.77 -24.86 20.40
N ILE A 233 2.53 -25.22 20.06
CA ILE A 233 1.64 -26.03 20.89
C ILE A 233 1.10 -27.15 20.03
N LEU A 234 1.29 -28.38 20.49
CA LEU A 234 0.84 -29.59 19.85
C LEU A 234 0.02 -30.40 20.84
N TYR A 235 -1.15 -30.88 20.45
CA TYR A 235 -1.95 -31.81 21.23
C TYR A 235 -1.65 -33.24 20.76
N ASP A 236 -1.28 -34.13 21.68
CA ASP A 236 -1.12 -35.55 21.42
C ASP A 236 -2.35 -36.30 21.92
N GLU A 237 -3.20 -36.75 20.99
CA GLU A 237 -4.41 -37.51 21.29
C GLU A 237 -4.12 -38.85 22.01
N ASN A 238 -2.93 -39.43 21.82
CA ASN A 238 -2.60 -40.72 22.44
C ASN A 238 -2.23 -40.58 23.92
N LEU A 239 -1.66 -39.44 24.29
CA LEU A 239 -1.20 -39.14 25.64
C LEU A 239 -2.15 -38.21 26.40
N ASP A 240 -3.19 -37.69 25.74
CA ASP A 240 -4.11 -36.70 26.29
C ASP A 240 -3.36 -35.53 26.94
N GLN A 241 -2.41 -34.97 26.17
CA GLN A 241 -1.43 -34.01 26.66
C GLN A 241 -1.09 -32.96 25.60
N TYR A 242 -0.98 -31.70 26.05
CA TYR A 242 -0.40 -30.62 25.27
C TYR A 242 1.12 -30.56 25.45
N THR A 243 1.86 -30.57 24.35
CA THR A 243 3.29 -30.28 24.32
C THR A 243 3.51 -28.84 23.89
N VAL A 244 4.09 -28.05 24.79
CA VAL A 244 4.45 -26.65 24.56
C VAL A 244 5.95 -26.57 24.36
N SER A 245 6.37 -26.15 23.17
CA SER A 245 7.77 -25.86 22.85
C SER A 245 7.96 -24.36 22.73
N MET A 246 8.94 -23.78 23.43
CA MET A 246 9.22 -22.34 23.35
C MET A 246 10.69 -22.00 23.55
N THR A 247 11.10 -20.87 23.01
CA THR A 247 12.40 -20.24 23.27
C THR A 247 12.20 -18.99 24.11
N VAL A 248 12.88 -18.90 25.24
CA VAL A 248 12.78 -17.78 26.16
C VAL A 248 14.13 -17.07 26.20
N THR A 249 14.14 -15.79 25.81
CA THR A 249 15.32 -14.93 25.83
C THR A 249 15.30 -14.09 27.10
N ILE A 250 16.37 -14.17 27.89
CA ILE A 250 16.39 -13.71 29.28
C ILE A 250 17.60 -12.80 29.53
N PRO A 251 17.42 -11.62 30.14
CA PRO A 251 18.53 -10.77 30.55
C PRO A 251 19.41 -11.48 31.59
N LYS A 252 20.73 -11.30 31.52
CA LYS A 252 21.69 -11.92 32.47
C LYS A 252 21.39 -11.66 33.94
N LYS A 253 20.70 -10.56 34.26
CA LYS A 253 20.36 -10.16 35.62
C LYS A 253 19.05 -10.79 36.12
N THR A 254 18.25 -11.38 35.24
CA THR A 254 16.93 -11.93 35.56
C THR A 254 17.06 -13.38 36.06
N ARG A 255 16.51 -13.67 37.24
CA ARG A 255 16.47 -15.04 37.77
C ARG A 255 15.32 -15.82 37.14
N PHE A 256 15.65 -16.61 36.13
CA PHE A 256 14.74 -17.58 35.55
C PHE A 256 15.17 -19.00 35.92
N THR A 257 14.24 -19.78 36.46
CA THR A 257 14.51 -21.11 37.01
C THR A 257 13.46 -22.10 36.55
N SER A 258 13.73 -23.40 36.68
CA SER A 258 12.76 -24.47 36.42
C SER A 258 11.46 -24.29 37.20
N ARG A 259 11.50 -23.67 38.38
CA ARG A 259 10.29 -23.36 39.17
C ARG A 259 9.33 -22.42 38.45
N ASN A 260 9.85 -21.50 37.62
CA ASN A 260 9.03 -20.60 36.83
C ASN A 260 8.29 -21.37 35.72
N ILE A 261 8.92 -22.40 35.15
CA ILE A 261 8.30 -23.30 34.16
C ILE A 261 7.26 -24.20 34.81
N GLU A 262 7.55 -24.78 35.97
CA GLU A 262 6.58 -25.61 36.71
C GLU A 262 5.35 -24.78 37.14
N SER A 263 5.56 -23.52 37.53
CA SER A 263 4.44 -22.64 37.91
C SER A 263 3.57 -22.27 36.70
N LEU A 264 4.18 -22.06 35.53
CA LEU A 264 3.44 -21.86 34.27
C LEU A 264 2.68 -23.12 33.88
N LYS A 265 3.33 -24.28 33.94
CA LYS A 265 2.72 -25.58 33.67
C LYS A 265 1.49 -25.82 34.54
N ALA A 266 1.62 -25.65 35.86
CA ALA A 266 0.52 -25.83 36.79
C ALA A 266 -0.65 -24.86 36.53
N LEU A 267 -0.36 -23.61 36.14
CA LEU A 267 -1.39 -22.65 35.75
C LEU A 267 -2.19 -23.13 34.54
N LEU A 268 -1.50 -23.63 33.51
CA LEU A 268 -2.13 -24.13 32.29
C LEU A 268 -2.94 -25.41 32.56
N GLU A 269 -2.41 -26.34 33.35
CA GLU A 269 -3.11 -27.58 33.74
C GLU A 269 -4.44 -27.27 34.44
N VAL A 270 -4.45 -26.30 35.35
CA VAL A 270 -5.68 -25.89 36.07
C VAL A 270 -6.69 -25.23 35.14
N LYS A 271 -6.25 -24.35 34.23
CA LYS A 271 -7.16 -23.60 33.37
C LYS A 271 -7.77 -24.44 32.25
N HIS A 272 -7.01 -25.40 31.71
CA HIS A 272 -7.44 -26.21 30.57
C HIS A 272 -7.89 -27.62 30.96
N THR A 273 -7.74 -28.01 32.23
CA THR A 273 -8.09 -29.35 32.71
C THR A 273 -7.43 -30.47 31.89
N ALA A 274 -6.18 -30.26 31.49
CA ALA A 274 -5.41 -31.13 30.60
C ALA A 274 -3.97 -31.24 31.10
N ASN A 275 -3.25 -32.30 30.69
CA ASN A 275 -1.85 -32.46 31.04
C ASN A 275 -0.95 -31.62 30.13
N PHE A 276 0.19 -31.16 30.65
CA PHE A 276 1.15 -30.37 29.88
C PHE A 276 2.58 -30.93 29.95
N SER A 277 3.28 -30.91 28.82
CA SER A 277 4.71 -31.15 28.69
C SER A 277 5.37 -29.88 28.16
N MET A 278 6.44 -29.42 28.82
CA MET A 278 7.10 -28.15 28.49
C MET A 278 8.52 -28.41 28.02
N VAL A 279 8.84 -27.99 26.80
CA VAL A 279 10.19 -27.97 26.24
C VAL A 279 10.62 -26.52 26.09
N VAL A 280 11.51 -26.07 26.96
CA VAL A 280 11.93 -24.66 27.03
C VAL A 280 13.40 -24.55 26.72
N ASN A 281 13.72 -23.84 25.63
CA ASN A 281 15.09 -23.44 25.33
C ASN A 281 15.35 -22.04 25.89
N GLN A 282 16.38 -21.88 26.72
CA GLN A 282 16.73 -20.61 27.33
C GLN A 282 17.94 -20.00 26.62
N ILE A 283 17.81 -18.74 26.20
CA ILE A 283 18.89 -17.96 25.58
C ILE A 283 19.17 -16.73 26.44
N GLU A 284 20.44 -16.42 26.70
CA GLU A 284 20.81 -15.18 27.37
C GLU A 284 20.81 -13.99 26.40
N LYS A 285 20.18 -12.88 26.79
CA LYS A 285 20.20 -11.60 26.05
C LYS A 285 21.60 -10.99 26.18
N THR A 286 22.36 -10.96 25.10
CA THR A 286 23.65 -10.26 25.03
C THR A 286 23.37 -8.77 24.84
N ILE A 287 23.42 -8.00 25.92
CA ILE A 287 23.34 -6.53 25.84
C ILE A 287 24.75 -6.03 25.55
N TYR A 288 24.94 -5.42 24.37
CA TYR A 288 26.14 -4.62 24.10
C TYR A 288 25.96 -3.28 24.82
N GLU A 289 26.65 -3.11 25.95
CA GLU A 289 26.84 -1.78 26.53
C GLU A 289 27.79 -1.01 25.61
N PHE A 290 27.27 -0.03 24.87
CA PHE A 290 28.10 0.97 24.23
C PHE A 290 28.59 1.92 25.32
N GLU A 291 29.88 1.85 25.66
CA GLU A 291 30.60 2.88 26.45
C GLU A 291 30.81 4.15 25.63
#